data_AF-A0A957R0Q5-F1
#
_entry.id   AF-A0A957R0Q5-F1
#
_cell.length_a   1.000
_cell.length_b   1.000
_cell.length_c   1.000
_cell.angle_alpha   90.00
_cell.angle_beta   90.00
_cell.angle_gamma   90.00
#
_symmetry.space_group_name_H-M   'P 1'
#
loop_
_entity.id
_entity.type
_entity.pdbx_description
1 polymer ?
#
loop_
_entity_poly.entity_id
_entity_poly.type
_entity_poly.pdbx_seq_one_letter_code
_entity_poly.pdbx_strand_id
1 'polypeptide(L)'
;EIFTEKLIPGRWADARMPNETETKATHIVSVPIDLASAKVRTGPPGDDDEDYALDVWAGVLPMHTVFGDLQADDQLKEGIEIPDYLREYAASKR
;
A
#
# COMPACT_ATOMS: atom_id res chain seq x y z
N GLU A 1 12.62 8.11 10.88
CA GLU A 1 11.39 8.04 11.70
C GLU A 1 10.12 8.31 10.89
N ILE A 2 9.67 9.56 10.70
CA ILE A 2 8.34 9.87 10.12
C ILE A 2 8.04 9.16 8.80
N PHE A 3 9.01 9.12 7.87
CA PHE A 3 8.83 8.43 6.60
C PHE A 3 8.59 6.92 6.76
N THR A 4 9.37 6.27 7.63
CA THR A 4 9.24 4.83 7.93
C THR A 4 7.92 4.53 8.63
N GLU A 5 7.56 5.33 9.62
CA GLU A 5 6.32 5.17 10.39
C GLU A 5 5.06 5.40 9.55
N LYS A 6 5.15 6.24 8.51
CA LYS A 6 4.05 6.42 7.54
C LYS A 6 3.81 5.18 6.68
N LEU A 7 4.84 4.37 6.45
CA LEU A 7 4.72 3.12 5.68
C LEU A 7 4.23 1.98 6.56
N ILE A 8 4.91 1.73 7.68
CA ILE A 8 4.56 0.67 8.63
C ILE A 8 4.76 1.22 10.05
N PRO A 9 3.68 1.59 10.76
CA PRO A 9 3.77 2.08 12.13
C PRO A 9 4.43 1.05 13.06
N GLY A 10 5.31 1.51 13.95
CA GLY A 10 6.08 0.70 14.89
C GLY A 10 7.42 0.19 14.34
N ARG A 11 7.63 0.21 13.01
CA ARG A 11 8.83 -0.37 12.40
C ARG A 11 10.12 0.36 12.77
N TRP A 12 10.07 1.67 12.97
CA TRP A 12 11.26 2.46 13.28
C TRP A 12 11.86 2.09 14.63
N ALA A 13 11.02 1.81 15.63
CA ALA A 13 11.47 1.43 16.97
C ALA A 13 11.99 -0.02 17.04
N ASP A 14 11.45 -0.90 16.19
CA ASP A 14 11.81 -2.33 16.14
C ASP A 14 13.08 -2.60 15.30
N ALA A 15 13.28 -1.86 14.21
CA ALA A 15 14.45 -2.03 13.35
C ALA A 15 15.73 -1.43 13.96
N ARG A 16 16.90 -1.97 13.60
CA ARG A 16 18.18 -1.33 13.90
C ARG A 16 18.20 0.08 13.30
N MET A 17 18.57 1.06 14.11
CA MET A 17 18.73 2.45 13.68
C MET A 17 19.76 2.59 12.56
N PRO A 18 19.51 3.46 11.56
CA PRO A 18 20.48 3.75 10.50
C PRO A 18 21.82 4.22 11.07
N ASN A 19 22.92 3.80 10.44
CA ASN A 19 24.26 4.28 10.77
C ASN A 19 24.62 5.52 9.93
N GLU A 20 25.79 6.11 10.20
CA GLU A 20 26.23 7.31 9.50
C GLU A 20 26.42 7.11 7.99
N THR A 21 26.92 5.96 7.57
CA THR A 21 27.15 5.65 6.15
C THR A 21 25.82 5.56 5.41
N GLU A 22 24.84 4.86 5.98
CA GLU A 22 23.49 4.73 5.44
C GLU A 22 22.80 6.10 5.34
N THR A 23 22.98 6.94 6.36
CA THR A 23 22.41 8.29 6.39
C THR A 23 23.05 9.18 5.32
N LYS A 24 24.38 9.14 5.16
CA LYS A 24 25.10 9.92 4.13
C LYS A 24 24.77 9.47 2.70
N ALA A 25 24.43 8.20 2.51
CA ALA A 25 24.05 7.65 1.22
C ALA A 25 22.59 7.93 0.81
N THR A 26 21.77 8.45 1.73
CA THR A 26 20.33 8.64 1.51
C THR A 26 19.99 10.11 1.32
N HIS A 27 19.40 10.47 0.18
CA HIS A 27 18.84 11.81 -0.06
C HIS A 27 17.33 11.85 0.21
N ILE A 28 16.88 12.89 0.90
CA ILE A 28 15.45 13.17 1.11
C ILE A 28 15.08 14.39 0.29
N VAL A 29 14.05 14.24 -0.56
CA VAL A 29 13.46 15.34 -1.33
C VAL A 29 12.03 15.53 -0.88
N SER A 30 11.65 16.77 -0.58
CA SER A 30 10.29 17.17 -0.27
C SER A 30 9.79 18.14 -1.32
N VAL A 31 8.60 17.89 -1.86
CA VAL A 31 7.94 18.79 -2.81
C VAL A 31 6.63 19.27 -2.18
N PRO A 32 6.46 20.57 -1.91
CA PRO A 32 5.17 21.11 -1.47
C PRO A 32 4.16 20.99 -2.61
N ILE A 33 2.91 20.66 -2.27
CA ILE A 33 1.81 20.62 -3.23
C ILE A 33 1.04 21.92 -3.07
N ASP A 34 1.37 22.92 -3.89
CA ASP A 34 0.66 24.21 -3.91
C ASP A 34 -0.68 24.09 -4.67
N LEU A 35 -0.69 23.27 -5.72
CA LEU A 35 -1.86 22.99 -6.56
C LEU A 35 -1.88 21.51 -6.96
N ALA A 36 -3.05 20.90 -6.88
CA ALA A 36 -3.31 19.55 -7.37
C ALA A 36 -4.73 19.43 -7.92
N SER A 37 -4.92 18.57 -8.91
CA SER A 37 -6.24 18.14 -9.40
C SER A 37 -6.28 16.63 -9.53
N ALA A 38 -7.45 16.04 -9.29
CA ALA A 38 -7.68 14.61 -9.40
C ALA A 38 -9.06 14.35 -10.02
N LYS A 39 -9.21 13.22 -10.71
CA LYS A 39 -10.49 12.77 -11.28
C LYS A 39 -10.77 11.34 -10.85
N VAL A 40 -12.02 11.10 -10.46
CA VAL A 40 -12.49 9.78 -10.03
C VAL A 40 -13.68 9.40 -10.91
N ARG A 41 -13.70 8.17 -11.41
CA ARG A 41 -14.88 7.54 -12.03
C ARG A 41 -15.18 6.26 -11.28
N THR A 42 -16.40 6.15 -10.80
CA THR A 42 -16.96 4.94 -10.18
C THR A 42 -18.34 4.69 -10.79
N GLY A 43 -18.86 3.49 -10.63
CA GLY A 43 -20.18 3.12 -11.15
C GLY A 43 -20.18 2.40 -12.51
N PRO A 44 -21.37 2.01 -12.99
CA PRO A 44 -21.54 1.14 -14.14
C PRO A 44 -21.16 1.80 -15.48
N PRO A 45 -21.19 1.06 -16.60
CA PRO A 45 -21.34 1.64 -17.92
C PRO A 45 -22.56 2.58 -17.98
N GLY A 46 -22.46 3.61 -18.82
CA GLY A 46 -23.60 4.48 -19.14
C GLY A 46 -23.85 4.34 -20.62
N ASP A 47 -24.80 3.47 -20.97
CA ASP A 47 -25.16 3.15 -22.36
C ASP A 47 -26.40 3.95 -22.80
N ASP A 48 -26.60 4.07 -24.11
CA ASP A 48 -27.76 4.75 -24.69
C ASP A 48 -29.00 3.83 -24.67
N ASP A 49 -30.22 4.39 -24.71
CA ASP A 49 -31.47 3.65 -24.54
C ASP A 49 -31.66 2.49 -25.55
N GLU A 50 -31.16 2.65 -26.78
CA GLU A 50 -31.26 1.62 -27.82
C GLU A 50 -30.34 0.42 -27.57
N ASP A 51 -29.21 0.62 -26.90
CA ASP A 51 -28.22 -0.42 -26.62
C ASP A 51 -28.70 -1.40 -25.54
N TYR A 52 -29.57 -0.94 -24.62
CA TYR A 52 -30.20 -1.81 -23.61
C TYR A 52 -31.14 -2.87 -24.21
N ALA A 53 -31.52 -2.76 -25.49
CA ALA A 53 -32.29 -3.78 -26.18
C ALA A 53 -31.42 -4.90 -26.77
N LEU A 54 -30.08 -4.75 -26.76
CA LEU A 54 -29.15 -5.74 -27.29
C LEU A 54 -28.91 -6.87 -26.29
N ASP A 55 -28.82 -8.11 -26.77
CA ASP A 55 -28.47 -9.29 -25.97
C ASP A 55 -26.95 -9.37 -25.72
N VAL A 56 -26.36 -8.30 -25.17
CA VAL A 56 -24.91 -8.16 -24.91
C VAL A 56 -24.65 -7.90 -23.42
N TRP A 57 -23.61 -8.53 -22.87
CA TRP A 57 -23.23 -8.31 -21.47
C TRP A 57 -22.52 -6.96 -21.28
N ALA A 58 -22.97 -6.20 -20.28
CA ALA A 58 -22.31 -4.98 -19.81
C ALA A 58 -22.16 -5.01 -18.27
N GLY A 59 -21.04 -4.51 -17.75
CA GLY A 59 -20.77 -4.54 -16.32
C GLY A 59 -19.42 -3.98 -15.94
N VAL A 60 -19.06 -4.14 -14.67
CA VAL A 60 -17.76 -3.73 -14.13
C VAL A 60 -17.06 -4.98 -13.61
N LEU A 61 -15.80 -5.17 -14.01
CA LEU A 61 -14.88 -6.11 -13.36
C LEU A 61 -14.02 -5.33 -12.35
N PRO A 62 -14.27 -5.45 -11.03
CA PRO A 62 -13.49 -4.72 -10.03
C PRO A 62 -12.04 -5.23 -9.97
N MET A 63 -11.11 -4.29 -9.81
CA MET A 63 -9.70 -4.58 -9.52
C MET A 63 -9.37 -4.03 -8.14
N HIS A 64 -8.71 -4.84 -7.32
CA HIS A 64 -8.27 -4.47 -5.98
C HIS A 64 -6.77 -4.69 -5.85
N THR A 65 -6.10 -3.78 -5.13
CA THR A 65 -4.72 -3.97 -4.67
C THR A 65 -4.76 -4.39 -3.22
N VAL A 66 -4.22 -5.56 -2.89
CA VAL A 66 -4.21 -6.13 -1.53
C VAL A 66 -2.79 -6.52 -1.15
N PHE A 67 -2.51 -6.52 0.15
CA PHE A 67 -1.27 -7.11 0.67
C PHE A 67 -1.41 -8.63 0.71
N GLY A 68 -0.32 -9.34 0.36
CA GLY A 68 -0.23 -10.79 0.53
C GLY A 68 0.07 -11.18 1.98
N ASP A 69 0.21 -12.49 2.21
CA ASP A 69 0.61 -13.01 3.52
C ASP A 69 2.07 -12.66 3.85
N LEU A 70 2.36 -12.53 5.15
CA LEU A 70 3.72 -12.31 5.64
C LEU A 70 4.57 -13.54 5.34
N GLN A 71 5.74 -13.30 4.74
CA GLN A 71 6.72 -14.33 4.41
C GLN A 71 8.00 -14.00 5.18
N ALA A 72 8.44 -14.95 6.02
CA ALA A 72 9.70 -14.81 6.76
C ALA A 72 10.89 -14.98 5.80
N ASP A 73 12.00 -14.32 6.13
CA ASP A 73 13.28 -14.55 5.47
C ASP A 73 13.77 -15.97 5.79
N ASP A 74 14.25 -16.72 4.78
CA ASP A 74 14.82 -18.06 4.94
C ASP A 74 16.02 -18.07 5.91
N GLN A 75 16.70 -16.92 6.08
CA GLN A 75 17.83 -16.76 7.00
C GLN A 75 17.40 -16.17 8.36
N LEU A 76 16.11 -15.96 8.60
CA LEU A 76 15.63 -15.49 9.89
C LEU A 76 16.01 -16.49 10.98
N LYS A 77 16.60 -15.99 12.08
CA LYS A 77 16.93 -16.85 13.22
C LYS A 77 15.67 -17.52 13.76
N GLU A 78 15.82 -18.80 14.08
CA GLU A 78 14.77 -19.60 14.71
C GLU A 78 14.27 -18.94 16.00
N GLY A 79 12.96 -19.01 16.23
CA GLY A 79 12.30 -18.43 17.40
C GLY A 79 11.99 -16.94 17.31
N ILE A 80 12.38 -16.24 16.23
CA ILE A 80 11.91 -14.87 15.98
C ILE A 80 10.50 -14.92 15.39
N GLU A 81 9.54 -14.45 16.18
CA GLU A 81 8.15 -14.34 15.74
C GLU A 81 7.88 -13.03 15.01
N ILE A 82 6.76 -12.99 14.26
CA ILE A 82 6.26 -11.76 13.64
C ILE A 82 5.84 -10.79 14.75
N PRO A 83 6.40 -9.57 14.81
CA PRO A 83 6.01 -8.56 15.79
C PRO A 83 4.53 -8.17 15.70
N ASP A 84 3.95 -7.81 16.85
CA ASP A 84 2.52 -7.46 16.94
C ASP A 84 2.12 -6.31 16.01
N TYR A 85 2.94 -5.24 15.95
CA TYR A 85 2.65 -4.09 15.06
C TYR A 85 2.53 -4.52 13.59
N LEU A 86 3.26 -5.55 13.17
CA LEU A 86 3.24 -6.03 11.79
C LEU A 86 2.05 -6.95 11.54
N ARG A 87 1.64 -7.74 12.53
CA ARG A 87 0.39 -8.53 12.47
C ARG A 87 -0.83 -7.63 12.38
N GLU A 88 -0.89 -6.61 13.23
CA GLU A 88 -1.95 -5.60 13.26
C GLU A 88 -1.99 -4.81 11.95
N TYR A 89 -0.83 -4.36 11.46
CA TYR A 89 -0.72 -3.67 10.17
C TYR A 89 -1.26 -4.53 9.03
N ALA A 90 -0.82 -5.79 8.92
CA ALA A 90 -1.29 -6.71 7.88
C ALA A 90 -2.80 -6.97 7.96
N ALA A 91 -3.35 -7.12 9.17
CA ALA A 91 -4.79 -7.29 9.38
C ALA A 91 -5.59 -6.03 8.97
N SER A 92 -5.05 -4.83 9.20
CA SER A 92 -5.71 -3.56 8.85
C SER A 92 -5.77 -3.25 7.35
N LYS A 93 -4.99 -3.97 6.53
CA LYS A 93 -4.86 -3.75 5.08
C LYS A 93 -5.44 -4.87 4.23
N ARG A 94 -6.15 -5.81 4.86
CA ARG A 94 -6.95 -6.84 4.20
C ARG A 94 -8.35 -6.34 3.84
#